data_AF-A0A6L8QDK1-F1
#
_entry.id   AF-A0A6L8QDK1-F1
#
_cell.length_a   1.000
_cell.length_b   1.000
_cell.length_c   1.000
_cell.angle_alpha   90.00
_cell.angle_beta   90.00
_cell.angle_gamma   90.00
#
_symmetry.space_group_name_H-M   'P 1'
#
loop_
_entity.id
_entity.type
_entity.pdbx_description
1 polymer ?
#
loop_
_entity_poly.entity_id
_entity_poly.type
_entity_poly.pdbx_seq_one_letter_code
_entity_poly.pdbx_strand_id
1 'polypeptide(L)'
;MNVTLISHACLLIQSRDTTVLTDPVFFDYLWEECNIQCPSIDLDRSKMPKVDVLNISHRHQDHFDIRTLAYLADDSGILAPDAVVLAPRDEILLEVLSELEFKNVIVVEDFKTLEIKGLTLTPTPSLNQQDYFPEHGLLVHDGDVTLWNQVDTIVSPDIIKYMHRLYGQLDFAHVRYLPLLEGNFSFHNALELPIDEYSSFLKVAAACRPKFAVPGSAGFKYRDEYGFLNQYSFPTTQEQFLRDLKDFCPDINSSVFYPGDRAIISKEGVEIQKSSSDFVKIRDDDGHKVEFKPVAEVPPIRTRTKDKAEHEKQWEAVVDFIENRFVEILVEKKAVQSWVDWKVAYQLELFGQDGSEIWCLDFAGEDANIIKGRIGKINIYEGIACSELYSLIQNETSWDFVGINGQYRTFNDIYRVRMGEFEHWTKKDEKFPQPLTEVFPAGKEMDRTKFMLDVKRWKGKKGVETGS
;
A
#
# COMPACT_ATOMS: atom_id res chain seq x y z
N MET A 1 -23.03 9.91 16.79
CA MET A 1 -21.93 8.99 16.43
C MET A 1 -20.59 9.52 16.93
N ASN A 2 -19.68 8.66 17.39
CA ASN A 2 -18.30 9.00 17.76
C ASN A 2 -17.32 8.25 16.85
N VAL A 3 -16.27 8.90 16.39
CA VAL A 3 -15.25 8.30 15.51
C VAL A 3 -13.89 8.60 16.08
N THR A 4 -13.10 7.58 16.39
CA THR A 4 -11.71 7.74 16.88
C THR A 4 -10.75 7.22 15.82
N LEU A 5 -9.76 8.02 15.44
CA LEU A 5 -8.66 7.55 14.59
C LEU A 5 -7.67 6.78 15.44
N ILE A 6 -7.41 5.52 15.08
CA ILE A 6 -6.30 4.75 15.66
C ILE A 6 -5.02 5.08 14.91
N SER A 7 -4.99 4.87 13.60
CA SER A 7 -3.89 5.25 12.71
C SER A 7 -4.28 5.01 11.25
N HIS A 8 -3.62 5.69 10.30
CA HIS A 8 -3.79 5.45 8.86
C HIS A 8 -5.28 5.41 8.39
N ALA A 9 -5.83 4.23 8.11
CA ALA A 9 -7.23 3.99 7.73
C ALA A 9 -8.08 3.34 8.83
N CYS A 10 -7.46 3.08 9.98
CA CYS A 10 -8.05 2.38 11.12
C CYS A 10 -8.91 3.32 11.96
N LEU A 11 -10.22 3.29 11.71
CA LEU A 11 -11.21 4.03 12.46
C LEU A 11 -11.96 3.11 13.43
N LEU A 12 -12.17 3.60 14.65
CA LEU A 12 -13.12 3.03 15.59
C LEU A 12 -14.37 3.92 15.62
N ILE A 13 -15.46 3.42 15.06
CA ILE A 13 -16.73 4.14 14.94
C ILE A 13 -17.72 3.55 15.94
N GLN A 14 -18.22 4.39 16.85
CA GLN A 14 -19.17 4.00 17.88
C GLN A 14 -20.45 4.81 17.71
N SER A 15 -21.57 4.14 17.45
CA SER A 15 -22.88 4.78 17.54
C SER A 15 -23.92 3.79 18.02
N ARG A 16 -24.89 4.29 18.80
CA ARG A 16 -25.82 3.45 19.54
C ARG A 16 -25.03 2.46 20.41
N ASP A 17 -25.41 1.19 20.40
CA ASP A 17 -24.70 0.10 21.09
C ASP A 17 -23.80 -0.71 20.13
N THR A 18 -23.32 -0.09 19.05
CA THR A 18 -22.58 -0.76 17.98
C THR A 18 -21.23 -0.11 17.73
N THR A 19 -20.18 -0.92 17.73
CA THR A 19 -18.82 -0.52 17.41
C THR A 19 -18.34 -1.15 16.11
N VAL A 20 -17.93 -0.32 15.16
CA VAL A 20 -17.30 -0.71 13.90
C VAL A 20 -15.81 -0.39 13.96
N LEU A 21 -14.96 -1.35 13.62
CA LEU A 21 -13.52 -1.18 13.43
C LEU A 21 -13.22 -1.35 11.94
N THR A 22 -12.53 -0.40 11.32
CA THR A 22 -12.12 -0.50 9.90
C THR A 22 -10.63 -0.79 9.81
N ASP A 23 -10.22 -1.63 8.86
CA ASP A 23 -8.84 -1.81 8.38
C ASP A 23 -7.76 -1.76 9.48
N PRO A 24 -7.81 -2.64 10.49
CA PRO A 24 -6.97 -2.49 11.67
C PRO A 24 -5.53 -2.91 11.45
N VAL A 25 -4.61 -1.99 11.78
CA VAL A 25 -3.16 -2.24 11.84
C VAL A 25 -2.64 -1.80 13.21
N PHE A 26 -2.34 -2.77 14.07
CA PHE A 26 -1.99 -2.53 15.48
C PHE A 26 -0.51 -2.67 15.79
N PHE A 27 0.25 -3.29 14.89
CA PHE A 27 1.61 -3.70 15.16
C PHE A 27 2.59 -3.06 14.17
N ASP A 28 3.74 -2.67 14.68
CA ASP A 28 4.94 -2.47 13.88
C ASP A 28 5.75 -3.80 13.84
N TYR A 29 6.49 -4.09 12.78
CA TYR A 29 6.57 -3.36 11.50
C TYR A 29 5.37 -3.69 10.58
N LEU A 30 5.02 -2.78 9.67
CA LEU A 30 3.94 -2.93 8.68
C LEU A 30 4.48 -2.95 7.23
N TRP A 31 3.67 -3.45 6.29
CA TRP A 31 3.96 -3.53 4.84
C TRP A 31 5.29 -4.21 4.50
N GLU A 32 5.32 -5.54 4.49
CA GLU A 32 6.56 -6.33 4.26
C GLU A 32 7.74 -5.91 5.17
N GLU A 33 7.42 -5.41 6.36
CA GLU A 33 8.38 -4.86 7.33
C GLU A 33 9.17 -3.62 6.85
N CYS A 34 8.72 -2.92 5.81
CA CYS A 34 9.35 -1.71 5.29
C CYS A 34 8.93 -0.43 6.04
N ASN A 35 7.78 -0.46 6.71
CA ASN A 35 7.14 0.74 7.23
C ASN A 35 6.82 0.63 8.72
N ILE A 36 6.58 1.78 9.34
CA ILE A 36 6.03 1.95 10.68
C ILE A 36 5.02 3.09 10.69
N GLN A 37 4.15 3.11 11.71
CA GLN A 37 3.16 4.17 11.85
C GLN A 37 3.82 5.55 12.04
N CYS A 38 3.23 6.57 11.41
CA CYS A 38 3.69 7.96 11.47
C CYS A 38 2.47 8.90 11.52
N PRO A 39 2.23 9.61 12.64
CA PRO A 39 3.03 9.58 13.87
C PRO A 39 3.00 8.21 14.56
N SER A 40 4.05 7.88 15.31
CA SER A 40 4.06 6.64 16.08
C SER A 40 3.06 6.70 17.24
N ILE A 41 2.46 5.55 17.58
CA ILE A 41 1.38 5.47 18.56
C ILE A 41 1.67 4.51 19.71
N ASP A 42 1.05 4.78 20.85
CA ASP A 42 0.84 3.83 21.93
C ASP A 42 -0.63 3.37 21.90
N LEU A 43 -0.86 2.11 21.54
CA LEU A 43 -2.19 1.49 21.50
C LEU A 43 -2.39 0.52 22.68
N ASP A 44 -3.15 0.95 23.68
CA ASP A 44 -3.62 0.12 24.79
C ASP A 44 -4.84 -0.71 24.36
N ARG A 45 -4.54 -1.83 23.68
CA ARG A 45 -5.50 -2.82 23.20
C ARG A 45 -6.46 -3.31 24.30
N SER A 46 -6.05 -3.31 25.57
CA SER A 46 -6.88 -3.78 26.69
C SER A 46 -8.05 -2.85 27.04
N LYS A 47 -7.96 -1.58 26.61
CA LYS A 47 -9.00 -0.56 26.80
C LYS A 47 -9.88 -0.36 25.56
N MET A 48 -9.58 -1.04 24.46
CA MET A 48 -10.43 -0.97 23.28
C MET A 48 -11.83 -1.52 23.60
N PRO A 49 -12.90 -0.84 23.18
CA PRO A 49 -14.25 -1.37 23.34
C PRO A 49 -14.44 -2.62 22.48
N LYS A 50 -15.46 -3.40 22.86
CA LYS A 50 -15.86 -4.57 22.06
C LYS A 50 -16.30 -4.13 20.67
N VAL A 51 -15.78 -4.81 19.65
CA VAL A 51 -16.05 -4.56 18.23
C VAL A 51 -17.13 -5.52 17.75
N ASP A 52 -18.24 -4.96 17.26
CA ASP A 52 -19.37 -5.70 16.70
C ASP A 52 -19.22 -5.94 15.20
N VAL A 53 -18.54 -5.03 14.51
CA VAL A 53 -18.31 -5.13 13.06
C VAL A 53 -16.84 -4.82 12.76
N LEU A 54 -16.16 -5.77 12.13
CA LEU A 54 -14.84 -5.56 11.54
C LEU A 54 -15.02 -5.37 10.03
N ASN A 55 -14.69 -4.20 9.50
CA ASN A 55 -14.68 -3.97 8.06
C ASN A 55 -13.24 -4.02 7.53
N ILE A 56 -13.02 -4.86 6.53
CA ILE A 56 -11.80 -4.91 5.74
C ILE A 56 -12.15 -4.43 4.34
N SER A 57 -11.59 -3.31 3.92
CA SER A 57 -11.90 -2.66 2.64
C SER A 57 -11.29 -3.42 1.44
N HIS A 58 -10.03 -3.83 1.55
CA HIS A 58 -9.27 -4.54 0.52
C HIS A 58 -8.02 -5.18 1.12
N ARG A 59 -7.18 -5.78 0.27
CA ARG A 59 -6.05 -6.60 0.71
C ARG A 59 -4.66 -5.94 0.61
N HIS A 60 -4.51 -4.64 0.40
CA HIS A 60 -3.21 -4.01 0.62
C HIS A 60 -2.83 -4.12 2.11
N GLN A 61 -1.54 -4.25 2.42
CA GLN A 61 -1.07 -4.69 3.75
C GLN A 61 -1.24 -3.64 4.86
N ASP A 62 -1.33 -2.37 4.51
CA ASP A 62 -1.73 -1.25 5.38
C ASP A 62 -3.23 -1.20 5.70
N HIS A 63 -4.05 -2.02 5.01
CA HIS A 63 -5.46 -2.22 5.31
C HIS A 63 -5.77 -3.65 5.81
N PHE A 64 -4.90 -4.60 5.49
CA PHE A 64 -5.07 -6.04 5.71
C PHE A 64 -3.86 -6.66 6.40
N ASP A 65 -3.57 -6.19 7.61
CA ASP A 65 -2.46 -6.70 8.41
C ASP A 65 -2.79 -8.06 9.05
N ILE A 66 -2.14 -9.11 8.57
CA ILE A 66 -2.34 -10.50 9.01
C ILE A 66 -2.00 -10.68 10.49
N ARG A 67 -1.01 -9.94 11.01
CA ARG A 67 -0.65 -10.03 12.43
C ARG A 67 -1.77 -9.50 13.31
N THR A 68 -2.36 -8.36 12.95
CA THR A 68 -3.51 -7.79 13.63
C THR A 68 -4.72 -8.71 13.53
N LEU A 69 -5.01 -9.27 12.36
CA LEU A 69 -6.13 -10.20 12.19
C LEU A 69 -5.95 -11.49 12.99
N ALA A 70 -4.74 -12.07 13.01
CA ALA A 70 -4.44 -13.25 13.81
C ALA A 70 -4.61 -12.97 15.32
N TYR A 71 -4.18 -11.79 15.78
CA TYR A 71 -4.41 -11.35 17.15
C TYR A 71 -5.91 -11.20 17.46
N LEU A 72 -6.68 -10.57 16.57
CA LEU A 72 -8.12 -10.39 16.75
C LEU A 72 -8.86 -11.73 16.81
N ALA A 73 -8.46 -12.71 16.01
CA ALA A 73 -9.06 -14.04 15.96
C ALA A 73 -8.72 -14.93 17.18
N ASP A 74 -7.52 -14.80 17.77
CA ASP A 74 -7.02 -15.63 18.89
C ASP A 74 -7.58 -15.20 20.27
N ASP A 75 -8.89 -14.95 20.34
CA ASP A 75 -9.61 -14.53 21.58
C ASP A 75 -8.94 -13.34 22.29
N SER A 76 -8.51 -12.33 21.53
CA SER A 76 -7.99 -11.05 22.05
C SER A 76 -8.90 -10.37 23.07
N GLY A 77 -10.17 -10.75 23.11
CA GLY A 77 -11.20 -10.03 23.85
C GLY A 77 -11.59 -8.71 23.19
N ILE A 78 -11.16 -8.39 21.97
CA ILE A 78 -11.61 -7.17 21.27
C ILE A 78 -12.87 -7.44 20.46
N LEU A 79 -12.95 -8.55 19.72
CA LEU A 79 -14.16 -8.89 18.98
C LEU A 79 -15.29 -9.32 19.93
N ALA A 80 -16.51 -8.89 19.64
CA ALA A 80 -17.72 -9.42 20.26
C ALA A 80 -17.93 -10.89 19.82
N PRO A 81 -18.56 -11.75 20.65
CA PRO A 81 -18.81 -13.15 20.29
C PRO A 81 -19.63 -13.35 19.00
N ASP A 82 -20.49 -12.39 18.68
CA ASP A 82 -21.33 -12.35 17.49
C ASP A 82 -20.82 -11.31 16.47
N ALA A 83 -19.56 -10.88 16.57
CA ALA A 83 -18.99 -9.90 15.66
C ALA A 83 -19.11 -10.37 14.20
N VAL A 84 -19.38 -9.43 13.31
CA VAL A 84 -19.49 -9.65 11.86
C VAL A 84 -18.26 -9.09 11.17
N VAL A 85 -17.69 -9.84 10.23
CA VAL A 85 -16.57 -9.38 9.40
C VAL A 85 -17.11 -9.04 8.00
N LEU A 86 -16.94 -7.80 7.57
CA LEU A 86 -17.24 -7.36 6.22
C LEU A 86 -15.97 -7.44 5.38
N ALA A 87 -16.06 -8.10 4.24
CA ALA A 87 -14.92 -8.31 3.34
C ALA A 87 -15.37 -8.24 1.88
N PRO A 88 -14.53 -7.74 0.95
CA PRO A 88 -14.84 -7.77 -0.46
C PRO A 88 -14.77 -9.21 -1.00
N ARG A 89 -15.26 -9.41 -2.23
CA ARG A 89 -15.18 -10.72 -2.90
C ARG A 89 -13.77 -10.96 -3.46
N ASP A 90 -12.81 -11.15 -2.57
CA ASP A 90 -11.42 -11.45 -2.91
C ASP A 90 -11.00 -12.83 -2.40
N GLU A 91 -10.55 -13.71 -3.29
CA GLU A 91 -10.26 -15.11 -2.93
C GLU A 91 -9.13 -15.26 -1.92
N ILE A 92 -8.05 -14.46 -2.02
CA ILE A 92 -6.90 -14.55 -1.12
C ILE A 92 -7.27 -14.02 0.26
N LEU A 93 -7.93 -12.86 0.30
CA LEU A 93 -8.42 -12.26 1.54
C LEU A 93 -9.36 -13.22 2.27
N LEU A 94 -10.33 -13.80 1.57
CA LEU A 94 -11.29 -14.75 2.16
C LEU A 94 -10.61 -16.05 2.61
N GLU A 95 -9.60 -16.52 1.89
CA GLU A 95 -8.77 -17.66 2.30
C GLU A 95 -8.03 -17.36 3.60
N VAL A 96 -7.38 -16.19 3.71
CA VAL A 96 -6.72 -15.76 4.95
C VAL A 96 -7.71 -15.71 6.11
N LEU A 97 -8.89 -15.10 5.94
CA LEU A 97 -9.90 -15.04 7.01
C LEU A 97 -10.37 -16.42 7.45
N SER A 98 -10.51 -17.35 6.50
CA SER A 98 -10.83 -18.75 6.77
C SER A 98 -9.70 -19.45 7.53
N GLU A 99 -8.45 -19.29 7.11
CA GLU A 99 -7.29 -19.86 7.77
C GLU A 99 -7.08 -19.29 9.18
N LEU A 100 -7.45 -18.04 9.42
CA LEU A 100 -7.46 -17.42 10.76
C LEU A 100 -8.73 -17.75 11.57
N GLU A 101 -9.64 -18.56 11.04
CA GLU A 101 -10.82 -19.09 11.73
C GLU A 101 -11.91 -18.04 12.08
N PHE A 102 -12.01 -16.97 11.30
CA PHE A 102 -13.13 -16.03 11.40
C PHE A 102 -14.44 -16.72 10.99
N LYS A 103 -15.48 -16.58 11.84
CA LYS A 103 -16.73 -17.36 11.71
C LYS A 103 -17.83 -16.66 10.91
N ASN A 104 -17.98 -15.34 11.09
CA ASN A 104 -19.12 -14.57 10.59
C ASN A 104 -18.68 -13.60 9.48
N VAL A 105 -18.09 -14.12 8.42
CA VAL A 105 -17.64 -13.32 7.27
C VAL A 105 -18.80 -13.10 6.30
N ILE A 106 -19.12 -11.84 6.01
CA ILE A 106 -20.08 -11.42 5.00
C ILE A 106 -19.31 -10.82 3.83
N VAL A 107 -19.44 -11.45 2.66
CA VAL A 107 -18.96 -10.88 1.41
C VAL A 107 -19.87 -9.73 1.00
N VAL A 108 -19.31 -8.53 0.91
CA VAL A 108 -20.08 -7.34 0.56
C VAL A 108 -20.23 -7.15 -0.94
N GLU A 109 -21.23 -6.33 -1.32
CA GLU A 109 -21.51 -5.93 -2.69
C GLU A 109 -21.76 -4.42 -2.72
N ASP A 110 -21.36 -3.77 -3.81
CA ASP A 110 -21.49 -2.32 -3.98
C ASP A 110 -22.93 -1.83 -3.76
N PHE A 111 -23.08 -0.83 -2.89
CA PHE A 111 -24.34 -0.21 -2.51
C PHE A 111 -25.40 -1.15 -1.92
N LYS A 112 -25.05 -2.40 -1.60
CA LYS A 112 -25.93 -3.31 -0.88
C LYS A 112 -25.85 -3.02 0.62
N THR A 113 -26.90 -2.41 1.13
CA THR A 113 -27.03 -2.00 2.54
C THR A 113 -27.10 -3.22 3.47
N LEU A 114 -26.40 -3.16 4.59
CA LEU A 114 -26.44 -4.14 5.68
C LEU A 114 -26.94 -3.46 6.95
N GLU A 115 -27.93 -4.04 7.62
CA GLU A 115 -28.43 -3.56 8.91
C GLU A 115 -27.84 -4.40 10.03
N ILE A 116 -26.92 -3.84 10.82
CA ILE A 116 -26.25 -4.54 11.91
C ILE A 116 -26.38 -3.72 13.19
N LYS A 117 -27.08 -4.28 14.18
CA LYS A 117 -27.30 -3.68 15.51
C LYS A 117 -27.71 -2.19 15.44
N GLY A 118 -28.57 -1.86 14.47
CA GLY A 118 -29.08 -0.50 14.27
C GLY A 118 -28.13 0.45 13.53
N LEU A 119 -27.06 -0.02 12.92
CA LEU A 119 -26.32 0.75 11.91
C LEU A 119 -26.66 0.23 10.52
N THR A 120 -26.88 1.15 9.59
CA THR A 120 -26.91 0.84 8.15
C THR A 120 -25.49 1.03 7.60
N LEU A 121 -24.90 -0.07 7.15
CA LEU A 121 -23.56 -0.11 6.56
C LEU A 121 -23.68 -0.31 5.05
N THR A 122 -23.08 0.58 4.27
CA THR A 122 -23.19 0.54 2.80
C THR A 122 -21.82 0.67 2.17
N PRO A 123 -21.25 -0.45 1.70
CA PRO A 123 -20.00 -0.46 0.94
C PRO A 123 -20.15 0.34 -0.35
N THR A 124 -19.22 1.27 -0.61
CA THR A 124 -19.21 2.10 -1.81
C THR A 124 -18.23 1.55 -2.83
N PRO A 125 -18.60 1.48 -4.13
CA PRO A 125 -17.72 0.99 -5.17
C PRO A 125 -16.46 1.84 -5.31
N SER A 126 -15.36 1.20 -5.74
CA SER A 126 -14.18 1.88 -6.25
C SER A 126 -14.00 1.63 -7.74
N LEU A 127 -13.51 2.65 -8.44
CA LEU A 127 -13.07 2.62 -9.83
C LEU A 127 -11.55 2.45 -9.93
N ASN A 128 -10.87 2.06 -8.85
CA ASN A 128 -9.46 1.72 -8.92
C ASN A 128 -9.26 0.54 -9.90
N GLN A 129 -8.46 0.78 -10.93
CA GLN A 129 -8.09 -0.19 -11.96
C GLN A 129 -6.61 -0.57 -11.88
N GLN A 130 -5.87 -0.01 -10.91
CA GLN A 130 -4.47 -0.34 -10.70
C GLN A 130 -4.32 -1.74 -10.10
N ASP A 131 -5.27 -2.12 -9.25
CA ASP A 131 -5.34 -3.43 -8.62
C ASP A 131 -6.28 -4.38 -9.37
N TYR A 132 -5.93 -5.66 -9.34
CA TYR A 132 -6.71 -6.74 -9.97
C TYR A 132 -7.68 -7.41 -9.00
N PHE A 133 -7.85 -6.83 -7.81
CA PHE A 133 -8.72 -7.29 -6.73
C PHE A 133 -9.65 -6.16 -6.29
N PRO A 134 -10.83 -6.50 -5.74
CA PRO A 134 -11.82 -5.50 -5.35
C PRO A 134 -11.41 -4.73 -4.09
N GLU A 135 -11.84 -3.47 -4.04
CA GLU A 135 -11.79 -2.60 -2.86
C GLU A 135 -13.11 -1.83 -2.70
N HIS A 136 -13.44 -1.44 -1.47
CA HIS A 136 -14.63 -0.64 -1.19
C HIS A 136 -14.41 0.40 -0.09
N GLY A 137 -15.12 1.53 -0.21
CA GLY A 137 -15.29 2.50 0.87
C GLY A 137 -16.49 2.12 1.72
N LEU A 138 -16.73 2.81 2.84
CA LEU A 138 -17.84 2.46 3.73
C LEU A 138 -18.63 3.68 4.16
N LEU A 139 -19.92 3.68 3.83
CA LEU A 139 -20.90 4.57 4.46
C LEU A 139 -21.43 3.92 5.74
N VAL A 140 -21.45 4.69 6.83
CA VAL A 140 -22.02 4.30 8.11
C VAL A 140 -23.11 5.29 8.47
N HIS A 141 -24.35 4.82 8.53
CA HIS A 141 -25.52 5.62 8.87
C HIS A 141 -26.19 5.08 10.14
N ASP A 142 -26.46 5.96 11.10
CA ASP A 142 -27.07 5.61 12.38
C ASP A 142 -28.52 6.09 12.53
N GLY A 143 -29.20 6.40 11.42
CA GLY A 143 -30.56 6.96 11.40
C GLY A 143 -30.61 8.49 11.56
N ASP A 144 -29.56 9.11 12.10
CA ASP A 144 -29.50 10.56 12.33
C ASP A 144 -28.39 11.22 11.54
N VAL A 145 -27.20 10.61 11.50
CA VAL A 145 -26.02 11.13 10.81
C VAL A 145 -25.37 10.07 9.93
N THR A 146 -24.62 10.53 8.93
CA THR A 146 -23.92 9.69 7.96
C THR A 146 -22.45 10.04 7.87
N LEU A 147 -21.60 9.04 8.10
CA LEU A 147 -20.17 9.08 7.86
C LEU A 147 -19.81 8.34 6.57
N TRP A 148 -18.81 8.84 5.84
CA TRP A 148 -18.12 8.07 4.79
C TRP A 148 -16.65 7.90 5.13
N ASN A 149 -16.18 6.65 5.24
CA ASN A 149 -14.76 6.32 5.18
C ASN A 149 -14.39 6.00 3.74
N GLN A 150 -13.66 6.90 3.08
CA GLN A 150 -13.32 6.76 1.68
C GLN A 150 -12.28 5.67 1.42
N VAL A 151 -11.36 5.44 2.37
CA VAL A 151 -10.15 4.61 2.15
C VAL A 151 -9.49 4.97 0.81
N ASP A 152 -9.09 3.97 0.03
CA ASP A 152 -8.33 4.19 -1.20
C ASP A 152 -9.25 4.40 -2.42
N THR A 153 -10.56 4.41 -2.19
CA THR A 153 -11.53 4.36 -3.27
C THR A 153 -11.49 5.56 -4.22
N ILE A 154 -11.45 5.23 -5.51
CA ILE A 154 -11.62 6.17 -6.61
C ILE A 154 -13.09 6.19 -6.99
N VAL A 155 -13.74 7.36 -6.89
CA VAL A 155 -15.18 7.49 -7.15
C VAL A 155 -15.48 8.42 -8.32
N SER A 156 -16.58 8.16 -9.02
CA SER A 156 -17.12 9.04 -10.06
C SER A 156 -18.21 9.96 -9.50
N PRO A 157 -18.56 11.05 -10.21
CA PRO A 157 -19.71 11.87 -9.84
C PRO A 157 -21.03 11.09 -9.71
N ASP A 158 -21.22 10.00 -10.45
CA ASP A 158 -22.45 9.21 -10.38
C ASP A 158 -22.50 8.32 -9.14
N ILE A 159 -21.35 7.80 -8.68
CA ILE A 159 -21.21 7.15 -7.37
C ILE A 159 -21.57 8.14 -6.27
N ILE A 160 -21.00 9.35 -6.29
CA ILE A 160 -21.28 10.40 -5.30
C ILE A 160 -22.77 10.79 -5.29
N LYS A 161 -23.38 11.01 -6.47
CA LYS A 161 -24.83 11.27 -6.58
C LYS A 161 -25.65 10.12 -6.01
N TYR A 162 -25.21 8.86 -6.17
CA TYR A 162 -25.89 7.71 -5.58
C TYR A 162 -25.81 7.75 -4.05
N MET A 163 -24.64 8.05 -3.48
CA MET A 163 -24.47 8.24 -2.03
C MET A 163 -25.42 9.32 -1.49
N HIS A 164 -25.53 10.46 -2.18
CA HIS A 164 -26.46 11.54 -1.81
C HIS A 164 -27.94 11.13 -1.92
N ARG A 165 -28.29 10.27 -2.88
CA ARG A 165 -29.67 9.75 -2.97
C ARG A 165 -30.02 8.82 -1.81
N LEU A 166 -29.05 8.07 -1.29
CA LEU A 166 -29.27 7.18 -0.16
C LEU A 166 -29.44 7.96 1.15
N TYR A 167 -28.57 8.92 1.42
CA TYR A 167 -28.44 9.52 2.77
C TYR A 167 -28.46 11.04 2.81
N GLY A 168 -28.62 11.71 1.67
CA GLY A 168 -28.51 13.17 1.59
C GLY A 168 -27.06 13.63 1.73
N GLN A 169 -26.87 14.82 2.32
CA GLN A 169 -25.55 15.36 2.58
C GLN A 169 -24.85 14.56 3.68
N LEU A 170 -23.59 14.20 3.47
CA LEU A 170 -22.76 13.52 4.47
C LEU A 170 -22.43 14.47 5.63
N ASP A 171 -22.47 13.98 6.86
CA ASP A 171 -22.10 14.77 8.04
C ASP A 171 -20.58 14.79 8.24
N PHE A 172 -19.92 13.66 7.98
CA PHE A 172 -18.49 13.48 8.16
C PHE A 172 -17.88 12.65 7.02
N ALA A 173 -16.74 13.06 6.49
CA ALA A 173 -15.99 12.27 5.53
C ALA A 173 -14.52 12.17 5.91
N HIS A 174 -14.01 10.94 5.98
CA HIS A 174 -12.58 10.63 6.07
C HIS A 174 -12.08 10.41 4.64
N VAL A 175 -11.38 11.41 4.09
CA VAL A 175 -11.11 11.55 2.65
C VAL A 175 -9.64 11.34 2.31
N ARG A 176 -9.39 10.87 1.08
CA ARG A 176 -8.03 10.81 0.53
C ARG A 176 -7.42 12.21 0.46
N TYR A 177 -6.15 12.34 0.84
CA TYR A 177 -5.43 13.61 0.81
C TYR A 177 -4.03 13.53 0.21
N LEU A 178 -3.40 12.36 0.23
CA LEU A 178 -2.00 12.15 -0.13
C LEU A 178 -1.88 11.16 -1.29
N PRO A 179 -1.42 11.59 -2.49
CA PRO A 179 -1.02 10.65 -3.53
C PRO A 179 0.29 9.99 -3.09
N LEU A 180 0.26 8.69 -2.81
CA LEU A 180 1.43 7.95 -2.37
C LEU A 180 2.35 7.68 -3.56
N LEU A 181 3.64 7.99 -3.42
CA LEU A 181 4.66 7.75 -4.44
C LEU A 181 5.56 6.55 -4.06
N GLU A 182 4.99 5.56 -3.39
CA GLU A 182 5.70 4.34 -2.99
C GLU A 182 6.20 3.60 -4.23
N GLY A 183 7.45 3.14 -4.18
CA GLY A 183 8.11 2.52 -5.32
C GLY A 183 8.49 3.47 -6.47
N ASN A 184 7.95 4.71 -6.58
CA ASN A 184 8.29 5.59 -7.70
C ASN A 184 9.79 5.84 -7.82
N PHE A 185 10.47 6.00 -6.69
CA PHE A 185 11.92 6.12 -6.66
C PHE A 185 12.61 4.87 -7.25
N SER A 186 12.21 3.68 -6.79
CA SER A 186 12.76 2.40 -7.25
C SER A 186 12.53 2.15 -8.74
N PHE A 187 11.36 2.56 -9.26
CA PHE A 187 10.97 2.32 -10.65
C PHE A 187 11.30 3.47 -11.62
N HIS A 188 12.04 4.50 -11.15
CA HIS A 188 12.34 5.71 -11.94
C HIS A 188 11.07 6.38 -12.50
N ASN A 189 9.99 6.39 -11.70
CA ASN A 189 8.79 7.15 -12.00
C ASN A 189 8.95 8.61 -11.53
N ALA A 190 7.97 9.45 -11.88
CA ALA A 190 7.96 10.85 -11.47
C ALA A 190 7.98 11.01 -9.93
N LEU A 191 8.84 11.91 -9.45
CA LEU A 191 9.02 12.25 -8.04
C LEU A 191 8.55 13.69 -7.79
N GLU A 192 7.31 13.96 -8.20
CA GLU A 192 6.62 15.23 -8.02
C GLU A 192 5.18 14.96 -7.58
N LEU A 193 4.52 15.97 -7.00
CA LEU A 193 3.11 15.86 -6.65
C LEU A 193 2.29 15.56 -7.93
N PRO A 194 1.60 14.40 -8.03
CA PRO A 194 0.81 14.07 -9.20
C PRO A 194 -0.42 14.99 -9.27
N ILE A 195 -0.31 16.09 -10.02
CA ILE A 195 -1.27 17.19 -9.97
C ILE A 195 -2.69 16.74 -10.36
N ASP A 196 -2.83 15.85 -11.34
CA ASP A 196 -4.13 15.36 -11.78
C ASP A 196 -4.81 14.50 -10.71
N GLU A 197 -4.07 13.59 -10.06
CA GLU A 197 -4.57 12.78 -8.96
C GLU A 197 -4.88 13.64 -7.73
N TYR A 198 -3.96 14.52 -7.33
CA TYR A 198 -4.18 15.43 -6.20
C TYR A 198 -5.40 16.35 -6.43
N SER A 199 -5.54 16.89 -7.64
CA SER A 199 -6.72 17.68 -8.03
C SER A 199 -8.01 16.86 -7.93
N SER A 200 -7.95 15.56 -8.22
CA SER A 200 -9.10 14.68 -8.08
C SER A 200 -9.60 14.58 -6.63
N PHE A 201 -8.70 14.61 -5.64
CA PHE A 201 -9.08 14.54 -4.22
C PHE A 201 -9.90 15.77 -3.80
N LEU A 202 -9.47 16.97 -4.19
CA LEU A 202 -10.20 18.22 -3.96
C LEU A 202 -11.57 18.20 -4.67
N LYS A 203 -11.62 17.72 -5.92
CA LYS A 203 -12.86 17.60 -6.69
C LYS A 203 -13.84 16.59 -6.06
N VAL A 204 -13.35 15.46 -5.56
CA VAL A 204 -14.16 14.45 -4.88
C VAL A 204 -14.72 15.03 -3.57
N ALA A 205 -13.89 15.64 -2.72
CA ALA A 205 -14.35 16.31 -1.51
C ALA A 205 -15.42 17.37 -1.80
N ALA A 206 -15.18 18.23 -2.80
CA ALA A 206 -16.10 19.26 -3.24
C ALA A 206 -17.40 18.72 -3.87
N ALA A 207 -17.35 17.57 -4.54
CA ALA A 207 -18.53 16.90 -5.09
C ALA A 207 -19.34 16.20 -3.99
N CYS A 208 -18.67 15.55 -3.04
CA CYS A 208 -19.29 14.91 -1.88
C CYS A 208 -19.96 15.92 -0.94
N ARG A 209 -19.41 17.15 -0.85
CA ARG A 209 -19.91 18.25 -0.01
C ARG A 209 -20.23 17.83 1.43
N PRO A 210 -19.34 17.10 2.13
CA PRO A 210 -19.59 16.74 3.52
C PRO A 210 -19.68 18.01 4.38
N LYS A 211 -20.47 17.97 5.47
CA LYS A 211 -20.49 19.08 6.45
C LYS A 211 -19.14 19.24 7.14
N PHE A 212 -18.42 18.14 7.33
CA PHE A 212 -17.07 18.12 7.88
C PHE A 212 -16.18 17.10 7.15
N ALA A 213 -14.96 17.48 6.78
CA ALA A 213 -13.98 16.59 6.16
C ALA A 213 -12.70 16.52 7.00
N VAL A 214 -12.13 15.32 7.10
CA VAL A 214 -10.81 15.09 7.68
C VAL A 214 -9.93 14.30 6.71
N PRO A 215 -8.61 14.58 6.65
CA PRO A 215 -7.68 13.77 5.87
C PRO A 215 -7.56 12.37 6.47
N GLY A 216 -7.47 11.36 5.61
CA GLY A 216 -7.39 9.96 6.01
C GLY A 216 -6.53 9.10 5.10
N SER A 217 -6.30 7.85 5.54
CA SER A 217 -5.70 6.79 4.71
C SER A 217 -4.29 7.10 4.21
N ALA A 218 -3.53 7.82 5.04
CA ALA A 218 -2.08 7.95 4.96
C ALA A 218 -1.55 8.32 6.34
N GLY A 219 -0.65 7.51 6.89
CA GLY A 219 -0.29 7.55 8.32
C GLY A 219 0.87 6.63 8.69
N PHE A 220 1.85 6.51 7.80
CA PHE A 220 3.02 5.66 7.96
C PHE A 220 4.24 6.32 7.33
N LYS A 221 5.41 5.73 7.57
CA LYS A 221 6.69 6.10 6.95
C LYS A 221 7.57 4.87 6.81
N TYR A 222 8.59 4.95 5.98
CA TYR A 222 9.68 3.98 5.95
C TYR A 222 10.51 4.02 7.24
N ARG A 223 10.85 2.84 7.76
CA ARG A 223 11.66 2.68 8.98
C ARG A 223 13.16 2.67 8.68
N ASP A 224 13.97 2.93 9.72
CA ASP A 224 15.38 2.55 9.84
C ASP A 224 16.18 2.57 8.52
N GLU A 225 16.54 1.39 7.99
CA GLU A 225 17.35 1.22 6.78
C GLU A 225 16.71 1.75 5.49
N TYR A 226 15.39 1.88 5.45
CA TYR A 226 14.62 2.38 4.31
C TYR A 226 14.25 3.86 4.47
N GLY A 227 14.59 4.47 5.62
CA GLY A 227 14.13 5.80 6.00
C GLY A 227 14.50 6.91 5.01
N PHE A 228 15.48 6.71 4.13
CA PHE A 228 15.80 7.65 3.06
C PHE A 228 14.64 7.82 2.05
N LEU A 229 13.82 6.78 1.85
CA LEU A 229 12.67 6.79 0.93
C LEU A 229 11.56 7.74 1.38
N ASN A 230 11.51 8.08 2.67
CA ASN A 230 10.56 9.08 3.19
C ASN A 230 10.64 10.43 2.46
N GLN A 231 11.81 10.79 1.94
CA GLN A 231 12.02 12.03 1.20
C GLN A 231 11.43 11.99 -0.22
N TYR A 232 10.95 10.83 -0.68
CA TYR A 232 10.54 10.58 -2.06
C TYR A 232 9.08 10.08 -2.19
N SER A 233 8.42 9.71 -1.09
CA SER A 233 7.14 8.98 -1.14
C SER A 233 5.92 9.79 -0.74
N PHE A 234 6.07 10.91 -0.04
CA PHE A 234 4.95 11.63 0.60
C PHE A 234 4.86 13.10 0.14
N PRO A 235 4.38 13.40 -1.08
CA PRO A 235 4.49 14.72 -1.72
C PRO A 235 3.64 15.85 -1.13
N THR A 236 2.76 15.58 -0.16
CA THR A 236 1.92 16.59 0.50
C THR A 236 1.67 16.22 1.97
N THR A 237 1.07 17.14 2.73
CA THR A 237 0.71 16.94 4.14
C THR A 237 -0.78 17.17 4.37
N GLN A 238 -1.29 16.75 5.53
CA GLN A 238 -2.66 17.07 5.93
C GLN A 238 -2.91 18.59 5.91
N GLU A 239 -1.99 19.40 6.43
CA GLU A 239 -2.10 20.86 6.47
C GLU A 239 -2.12 21.47 5.07
N GLN A 240 -1.27 20.97 4.16
CA GLN A 240 -1.26 21.44 2.77
C GLN A 240 -2.60 21.15 2.10
N PHE A 241 -3.08 19.90 2.18
CA PHE A 241 -4.38 19.52 1.63
C PHE A 241 -5.52 20.35 2.19
N LEU A 242 -5.56 20.59 3.50
CA LEU A 242 -6.63 21.34 4.14
C LEU A 242 -6.61 22.83 3.78
N ARG A 243 -5.42 23.43 3.59
CA ARG A 243 -5.30 24.79 3.04
C ARG A 243 -5.86 24.87 1.63
N ASP A 244 -5.48 23.93 0.77
CA ASP A 244 -5.94 23.88 -0.62
C ASP A 244 -7.45 23.58 -0.70
N LEU A 245 -7.98 22.73 0.17
CA LEU A 245 -9.41 22.43 0.27
C LEU A 245 -10.21 23.68 0.69
N LYS A 246 -9.71 24.46 1.63
CA LYS A 246 -10.36 25.70 2.05
C LYS A 246 -10.41 26.74 0.93
N ASP A 247 -9.36 26.85 0.13
CA ASP A 247 -9.33 27.74 -1.03
C ASP A 247 -10.24 27.23 -2.17
N PHE A 248 -10.31 25.90 -2.36
CA PHE A 248 -11.10 25.27 -3.42
C PHE A 248 -12.61 25.18 -3.09
N CYS A 249 -12.97 24.88 -1.84
CA CYS A 249 -14.34 24.69 -1.38
C CYS A 249 -14.50 25.17 0.10
N PRO A 250 -14.65 26.49 0.32
CA PRO A 250 -14.65 27.08 1.67
C PRO A 250 -15.86 26.69 2.55
N ASP A 251 -16.91 26.13 1.95
CA ASP A 251 -18.13 25.72 2.67
C ASP A 251 -17.95 24.40 3.45
N ILE A 252 -16.89 23.64 3.17
CA ILE A 252 -16.58 22.40 3.88
C ILE A 252 -15.77 22.74 5.14
N ASN A 253 -16.33 22.50 6.33
CA ASN A 253 -15.55 22.57 7.56
C ASN A 253 -14.53 21.43 7.56
N SER A 254 -13.32 21.70 8.03
CA SER A 254 -12.27 20.69 8.02
C SER A 254 -11.21 20.94 9.08
N SER A 255 -10.50 19.88 9.46
CA SER A 255 -9.35 19.94 10.35
C SER A 255 -8.44 18.75 10.14
N VAL A 256 -7.19 18.87 10.59
CA VAL A 256 -6.31 17.70 10.73
C VAL A 256 -6.97 16.67 11.66
N PHE A 257 -6.66 15.39 11.46
CA PHE A 257 -7.18 14.30 12.28
C PHE A 257 -6.07 13.29 12.48
N TYR A 258 -5.66 13.16 13.75
CA TYR A 258 -4.48 12.39 14.13
C TYR A 258 -4.84 11.24 15.06
N PRO A 259 -3.97 10.22 15.18
CA PRO A 259 -4.14 9.15 16.16
C PRO A 259 -4.55 9.64 17.55
N GLY A 260 -5.67 9.10 18.05
CA GLY A 260 -6.26 9.45 19.33
C GLY A 260 -7.20 10.66 19.33
N ASP A 261 -7.34 11.37 18.22
CA ASP A 261 -8.42 12.34 18.04
C ASP A 261 -9.77 11.62 17.94
N ARG A 262 -10.81 12.27 18.49
CA ARG A 262 -12.20 11.82 18.39
C ARG A 262 -13.07 12.88 17.72
N ALA A 263 -13.83 12.49 16.72
CA ALA A 263 -14.91 13.29 16.16
C ALA A 263 -16.24 12.88 16.81
N ILE A 264 -16.95 13.85 17.39
CA ILE A 264 -18.33 13.70 17.86
C ILE A 264 -19.25 14.29 16.78
N ILE A 265 -20.09 13.44 16.19
CA ILE A 265 -20.93 13.78 15.04
C ILE A 265 -22.40 13.74 15.48
N SER A 266 -23.10 14.85 15.32
CA SER A 266 -24.53 15.00 15.56
C SER A 266 -25.19 15.82 14.45
N LYS A 267 -26.53 15.96 14.51
CA LYS A 267 -27.28 16.77 13.54
C LYS A 267 -26.90 18.25 13.58
N GLU A 268 -26.47 18.72 14.74
CA GLU A 268 -26.06 20.10 15.01
C GLU A 268 -24.66 20.42 14.45
N GLY A 269 -23.80 19.41 14.26
CA GLY A 269 -22.48 19.60 13.69
C GLY A 269 -21.47 18.52 14.11
N VAL A 270 -20.19 18.81 13.87
CA VAL A 270 -19.06 17.95 14.21
C VAL A 270 -18.12 18.69 15.16
N GLU A 271 -17.77 18.06 16.28
CA GLU A 271 -16.75 18.53 17.22
C GLU A 271 -15.54 17.59 17.17
N ILE A 272 -14.34 18.14 17.00
CA ILE A 272 -13.09 17.38 17.05
C ILE A 272 -12.43 17.57 18.42
N GLN A 273 -12.34 16.50 19.18
CA GLN A 273 -11.65 16.43 20.46
C GLN A 273 -10.25 15.87 20.24
N LYS A 274 -9.24 16.72 20.46
CA LYS A 274 -7.84 16.38 20.22
C LYS A 274 -7.29 15.45 21.30
N SER A 275 -6.65 14.36 20.88
CA SER A 275 -6.03 13.37 21.76
C SER A 275 -6.92 12.93 22.94
N SER A 276 -8.23 12.78 22.71
CA SER A 276 -9.21 12.49 23.75
C SER A 276 -9.44 11.00 23.97
N SER A 277 -8.85 10.13 23.14
CA SER A 277 -8.87 8.68 23.35
C SER A 277 -8.07 8.28 24.60
N ASP A 278 -8.60 7.31 25.34
CA ASP A 278 -7.96 6.70 26.51
C ASP A 278 -7.17 5.43 26.19
N PHE A 279 -7.32 4.91 24.96
CA PHE A 279 -6.67 3.68 24.49
C PHE A 279 -5.68 3.89 23.34
N VAL A 280 -5.65 5.05 22.67
CA VAL A 280 -4.63 5.36 21.66
C VAL A 280 -4.11 6.78 21.84
N LYS A 281 -2.79 6.93 21.78
CA LYS A 281 -2.11 8.23 21.88
C LYS A 281 -0.92 8.27 20.94
N ILE A 282 -0.61 9.45 20.42
CA ILE A 282 0.68 9.69 19.78
C ILE A 282 1.77 9.54 20.84
N ARG A 283 2.76 8.69 20.57
CA ARG A 283 3.96 8.55 21.39
C ARG A 283 4.98 9.61 20.99
N ASP A 284 5.36 9.61 19.71
CA ASP A 284 6.29 10.56 19.13
C ASP A 284 5.68 11.20 17.88
N ASP A 285 5.66 12.54 17.84
CA ASP A 285 5.33 13.30 16.64
C ASP A 285 6.56 13.39 15.73
N ASP A 286 6.66 12.41 14.84
CA ASP A 286 7.75 12.26 13.89
C ASP A 286 7.34 12.56 12.44
N GLY A 287 6.27 13.34 12.26
CA GLY A 287 5.78 13.78 10.94
C GLY A 287 6.83 14.57 10.13
N HIS A 288 7.79 15.22 10.78
CA HIS A 288 8.90 15.88 10.09
C HIS A 288 9.82 14.91 9.32
N LYS A 289 9.80 13.60 9.63
CA LYS A 289 10.64 12.60 8.95
C LYS A 289 10.13 12.23 7.56
N VAL A 290 8.87 12.54 7.24
CA VAL A 290 8.27 12.35 5.91
C VAL A 290 8.28 13.63 5.07
N GLU A 291 9.13 14.61 5.42
CA GLU A 291 9.32 15.80 4.60
C GLU A 291 9.71 15.41 3.16
N PHE A 292 8.90 15.84 2.19
CA PHE A 292 9.15 15.56 0.78
C PHE A 292 10.32 16.39 0.26
N LYS A 293 11.40 15.70 -0.14
CA LYS A 293 12.63 16.31 -0.63
C LYS A 293 13.28 15.40 -1.67
N PRO A 294 12.72 15.32 -2.89
CA PRO A 294 13.16 14.40 -3.96
C PRO A 294 14.50 14.80 -4.61
N VAL A 295 15.36 15.45 -3.84
CA VAL A 295 16.73 15.89 -4.18
C VAL A 295 17.71 15.57 -3.05
N ALA A 296 17.26 14.81 -2.04
CA ALA A 296 18.07 14.38 -0.92
C ALA A 296 19.15 13.37 -1.35
N GLU A 297 20.06 13.05 -0.44
CA GLU A 297 21.06 12.02 -0.70
C GLU A 297 20.39 10.64 -0.85
N VAL A 298 20.95 9.81 -1.73
CA VAL A 298 20.49 8.45 -1.99
C VAL A 298 21.60 7.48 -1.56
N PRO A 299 21.35 6.58 -0.59
CA PRO A 299 22.32 5.56 -0.22
C PRO A 299 22.51 4.54 -1.36
N PRO A 300 23.69 3.90 -1.48
CA PRO A 300 23.90 2.84 -2.46
C PRO A 300 23.03 1.61 -2.14
N ILE A 301 22.69 0.82 -3.17
CA ILE A 301 22.10 -0.51 -2.97
C ILE A 301 23.13 -1.41 -2.27
N ARG A 302 22.68 -2.19 -1.28
CA ARG A 302 23.51 -3.16 -0.54
C ARG A 302 22.68 -4.35 -0.12
N THR A 303 23.29 -5.54 -0.16
CA THR A 303 22.68 -6.74 0.44
C THR A 303 22.36 -6.55 1.91
N ARG A 304 21.21 -7.07 2.34
CA ARG A 304 20.77 -7.11 3.74
C ARG A 304 21.44 -8.24 4.53
N THR A 305 22.04 -9.22 3.84
CA THR A 305 22.71 -10.36 4.47
C THR A 305 24.01 -9.92 5.11
N LYS A 306 24.00 -9.80 6.46
CA LYS A 306 25.16 -9.33 7.26
C LYS A 306 26.19 -10.43 7.49
N ASP A 307 25.76 -11.68 7.66
CA ASP A 307 26.66 -12.80 7.86
C ASP A 307 27.43 -13.10 6.57
N LYS A 308 28.77 -13.18 6.66
CA LYS A 308 29.63 -13.33 5.49
C LYS A 308 29.49 -14.69 4.82
N ALA A 309 29.39 -15.76 5.61
CA ALA A 309 29.29 -17.11 5.07
C ALA A 309 27.93 -17.33 4.40
N GLU A 310 26.87 -16.76 4.95
CA GLU A 310 25.55 -16.78 4.33
C GLU A 310 25.52 -15.92 3.06
N HIS A 311 26.13 -14.73 3.09
CA HIS A 311 26.25 -13.90 1.90
C HIS A 311 27.00 -14.61 0.76
N GLU A 312 28.12 -15.27 1.05
CA GLU A 312 28.88 -16.04 0.05
C GLU A 312 28.02 -17.12 -0.61
N LYS A 313 27.23 -17.86 0.16
CA LYS A 313 26.30 -18.88 -0.40
C LYS A 313 25.22 -18.26 -1.28
N GLN A 314 24.59 -17.18 -0.81
CA GLN A 314 23.55 -16.48 -1.57
C GLN A 314 24.12 -15.92 -2.87
N TRP A 315 25.32 -15.33 -2.80
CA TRP A 315 26.04 -14.80 -3.96
C TRP A 315 26.31 -15.90 -4.99
N GLU A 316 26.87 -17.03 -4.58
CA GLU A 316 27.12 -18.18 -5.46
C GLU A 316 25.83 -18.67 -6.13
N ALA A 317 24.74 -18.79 -5.37
CA ALA A 317 23.45 -19.24 -5.90
C ALA A 317 22.83 -18.24 -6.90
N VAL A 318 22.94 -16.94 -6.64
CA VAL A 318 22.42 -15.90 -7.54
C VAL A 318 23.27 -15.81 -8.81
N VAL A 319 24.59 -15.88 -8.69
CA VAL A 319 25.48 -15.87 -9.86
C VAL A 319 25.24 -17.11 -10.73
N ASP A 320 25.11 -18.29 -10.13
CA ASP A 320 24.74 -19.51 -10.86
C ASP A 320 23.41 -19.36 -11.60
N PHE A 321 22.39 -18.80 -10.94
CA PHE A 321 21.11 -18.51 -11.58
C PHE A 321 21.26 -17.55 -12.78
N ILE A 322 21.98 -16.44 -12.59
CA ILE A 322 22.21 -15.44 -13.64
C ILE A 322 22.94 -16.05 -14.83
N GLU A 323 24.04 -16.76 -14.59
CA GLU A 323 24.92 -17.25 -15.67
C GLU A 323 24.36 -18.50 -16.36
N ASN A 324 23.61 -19.35 -15.67
CA ASN A 324 23.20 -20.66 -16.19
C ASN A 324 21.69 -20.82 -16.44
N ARG A 325 20.82 -19.97 -15.89
CA ARG A 325 19.36 -20.17 -15.97
C ARG A 325 18.59 -18.96 -16.48
N PHE A 326 19.07 -17.76 -16.20
CA PHE A 326 18.32 -16.53 -16.44
C PHE A 326 17.97 -16.31 -17.91
N VAL A 327 18.93 -16.51 -18.82
CA VAL A 327 18.69 -16.37 -20.27
C VAL A 327 17.70 -17.40 -20.78
N GLU A 328 17.81 -18.65 -20.35
CA GLU A 328 16.89 -19.73 -20.74
C GLU A 328 15.44 -19.38 -20.38
N ILE A 329 15.22 -18.84 -19.18
CA ILE A 329 13.90 -18.41 -18.75
C ILE A 329 13.40 -17.22 -19.59
N LEU A 330 14.27 -16.24 -19.86
CA LEU A 330 13.88 -15.02 -20.60
C LEU A 330 13.44 -15.32 -22.04
N VAL A 331 14.14 -16.22 -22.75
CA VAL A 331 13.81 -16.54 -24.14
C VAL A 331 12.50 -17.30 -24.29
N GLU A 332 12.01 -17.94 -23.21
CA GLU A 332 10.69 -18.57 -23.16
C GLU A 332 9.54 -17.56 -22.93
N LYS A 333 9.86 -16.32 -22.50
CA LYS A 333 8.84 -15.29 -22.25
C LYS A 333 8.37 -14.67 -23.55
N LYS A 334 7.07 -14.37 -23.63
CA LYS A 334 6.49 -13.63 -24.77
C LYS A 334 7.13 -12.25 -24.96
N ALA A 335 7.61 -11.65 -23.87
CA ALA A 335 8.31 -10.37 -23.86
C ALA A 335 9.59 -10.33 -24.70
N VAL A 336 10.21 -11.49 -25.00
CA VAL A 336 11.45 -11.55 -25.79
C VAL A 336 11.32 -10.87 -27.15
N GLN A 337 10.14 -10.96 -27.78
CA GLN A 337 9.90 -10.31 -29.07
C GLN A 337 10.02 -8.78 -28.95
N SER A 338 9.50 -8.20 -27.88
CA SER A 338 9.62 -6.76 -27.63
C SER A 338 11.09 -6.35 -27.45
N TRP A 339 11.88 -7.14 -26.72
CA TRP A 339 13.29 -6.86 -26.51
C TRP A 339 14.11 -6.93 -27.81
N VAL A 340 13.84 -7.93 -28.66
CA VAL A 340 14.47 -8.09 -29.99
C VAL A 340 14.04 -6.97 -30.94
N ASP A 341 12.74 -6.68 -31.04
CA ASP A 341 12.21 -5.66 -31.94
C ASP A 341 12.78 -4.27 -31.63
N TRP A 342 12.97 -3.98 -30.34
CA TRP A 342 13.53 -2.72 -29.85
C TRP A 342 15.05 -2.73 -29.71
N LYS A 343 15.73 -3.85 -30.05
CA LYS A 343 17.19 -3.98 -29.95
C LYS A 343 17.70 -3.57 -28.56
N VAL A 344 17.03 -4.10 -27.54
CA VAL A 344 17.25 -3.76 -26.14
C VAL A 344 18.64 -4.24 -25.72
N ALA A 345 19.43 -3.34 -25.15
CA ALA A 345 20.59 -3.67 -24.34
C ALA A 345 20.15 -3.68 -22.86
N TYR A 346 20.09 -4.85 -22.25
CA TYR A 346 19.73 -5.00 -20.84
C TYR A 346 20.99 -5.10 -19.97
N GLN A 347 20.99 -4.41 -18.82
CA GLN A 347 22.06 -4.50 -17.82
C GLN A 347 21.46 -4.85 -16.45
N LEU A 348 21.84 -6.01 -15.92
CA LEU A 348 21.60 -6.43 -14.54
C LEU A 348 22.84 -6.13 -13.69
N GLU A 349 22.68 -5.39 -12.60
CA GLU A 349 23.74 -5.13 -11.63
C GLU A 349 23.37 -5.72 -10.26
N LEU A 350 24.17 -6.67 -9.79
CA LEU A 350 23.98 -7.35 -8.51
C LEU A 350 24.85 -6.72 -7.44
N PHE A 351 24.26 -6.28 -6.34
CA PHE A 351 24.96 -5.63 -5.23
C PHE A 351 25.17 -6.56 -4.04
N GLY A 352 26.42 -6.73 -3.63
CA GLY A 352 26.84 -7.47 -2.43
C GLY A 352 27.08 -6.56 -1.22
N GLN A 353 27.95 -6.98 -0.31
CA GLN A 353 28.31 -6.19 0.88
C GLN A 353 29.21 -4.98 0.55
N ASP A 354 30.22 -5.18 -0.30
CA ASP A 354 31.33 -4.24 -0.55
C ASP A 354 31.45 -3.80 -2.02
N GLY A 355 30.52 -4.20 -2.90
CA GLY A 355 30.58 -3.86 -4.32
C GLY A 355 29.44 -4.49 -5.14
N SER A 356 29.57 -4.40 -6.46
CA SER A 356 28.61 -4.98 -7.41
C SER A 356 29.29 -5.71 -8.56
N GLU A 357 28.57 -6.66 -9.16
CA GLU A 357 28.92 -7.30 -10.43
C GLU A 357 27.81 -7.08 -11.46
N ILE A 358 28.18 -7.16 -12.74
CA ILE A 358 27.30 -6.73 -13.84
C ILE A 358 27.27 -7.78 -14.93
N TRP A 359 26.07 -8.02 -15.43
CA TRP A 359 25.80 -8.85 -16.60
C TRP A 359 24.92 -8.10 -17.58
N CYS A 360 25.21 -8.25 -18.86
CA CYS A 360 24.47 -7.63 -19.95
C CYS A 360 23.90 -8.68 -20.90
N LEU A 361 22.75 -8.35 -21.51
CA LEU A 361 22.17 -9.07 -22.64
C LEU A 361 21.95 -8.08 -23.79
N ASP A 362 22.45 -8.41 -24.97
CA ASP A 362 22.23 -7.62 -26.18
C ASP A 362 21.23 -8.32 -27.11
N PHE A 363 19.98 -7.88 -27.08
CA PHE A 363 18.92 -8.42 -27.93
C PHE A 363 19.00 -7.92 -29.38
N ALA A 364 20.02 -7.14 -29.75
CA ALA A 364 20.30 -6.79 -31.14
C ALA A 364 21.13 -7.85 -31.89
N GLY A 365 21.81 -8.74 -31.16
CA GLY A 365 22.66 -9.80 -31.72
C GLY A 365 21.89 -11.04 -32.20
N GLU A 366 22.60 -11.97 -32.85
CA GLU A 366 22.03 -13.26 -33.28
C GLU A 366 21.78 -14.20 -32.08
N ASP A 367 22.60 -14.10 -31.02
CA ASP A 367 22.48 -14.86 -29.78
C ASP A 367 22.40 -13.92 -28.57
N ALA A 368 21.34 -14.02 -27.75
CA ALA A 368 21.18 -13.27 -26.50
C ALA A 368 22.02 -13.87 -25.36
N ASN A 369 23.31 -14.11 -25.61
CA ASN A 369 24.22 -14.66 -24.62
C ASN A 369 24.50 -13.66 -23.49
N ILE A 370 24.68 -14.17 -22.29
CA ILE A 370 25.06 -13.35 -21.14
C ILE A 370 26.51 -12.87 -21.26
N ILE A 371 26.71 -11.58 -21.10
CA ILE A 371 28.03 -10.93 -21.16
C ILE A 371 28.35 -10.38 -19.78
N LYS A 372 29.36 -10.93 -19.11
CA LYS A 372 29.85 -10.39 -17.85
C LYS A 372 30.58 -9.06 -18.10
N GLY A 373 30.15 -7.99 -17.44
CA GLY A 373 30.66 -6.63 -17.62
C GLY A 373 29.75 -5.72 -18.45
N ARG A 374 30.31 -4.62 -18.98
CA ARG A 374 29.55 -3.57 -19.67
C ARG A 374 29.70 -3.66 -21.17
N ILE A 375 28.62 -3.39 -21.91
CA ILE A 375 28.61 -3.36 -23.38
C ILE A 375 28.52 -1.95 -23.99
N GLY A 376 28.51 -0.91 -23.15
CA GLY A 376 28.54 0.50 -23.60
C GLY A 376 27.21 1.08 -24.08
N LYS A 377 26.11 0.30 -23.98
CA LYS A 377 24.73 0.74 -24.23
C LYS A 377 23.83 0.14 -23.15
N ILE A 378 22.86 0.92 -22.65
CA ILE A 378 21.83 0.46 -21.72
C ILE A 378 20.50 1.02 -22.23
N ASN A 379 19.55 0.13 -22.45
CA ASN A 379 18.14 0.47 -22.68
C ASN A 379 17.30 0.15 -21.45
N ILE A 380 17.61 -0.93 -20.75
CA ILE A 380 16.99 -1.31 -19.48
C ILE A 380 18.11 -1.56 -18.48
N TYR A 381 18.02 -0.93 -17.32
CA TYR A 381 18.88 -1.19 -16.18
C TYR A 381 18.05 -1.76 -15.04
N GLU A 382 18.49 -2.85 -14.44
CA GLU A 382 17.94 -3.36 -13.18
C GLU A 382 19.11 -3.57 -12.21
N GLY A 383 19.18 -2.74 -11.17
CA GLY A 383 20.10 -2.89 -10.05
C GLY A 383 19.37 -3.53 -8.88
N ILE A 384 19.91 -4.61 -8.32
CA ILE A 384 19.26 -5.34 -7.22
C ILE A 384 20.28 -5.86 -6.21
N ALA A 385 19.94 -5.78 -4.94
CA ALA A 385 20.73 -6.39 -3.88
C ALA A 385 20.66 -7.93 -3.92
N CYS A 386 21.76 -8.59 -3.54
CA CYS A 386 21.88 -10.04 -3.58
C CYS A 386 20.83 -10.75 -2.73
N SER A 387 20.50 -10.21 -1.55
CA SER A 387 19.45 -10.77 -0.67
C SER A 387 18.08 -10.78 -1.35
N GLU A 388 17.70 -9.69 -2.01
CA GLU A 388 16.41 -9.50 -2.66
C GLU A 388 16.26 -10.45 -3.86
N LEU A 389 17.29 -10.51 -4.73
CA LEU A 389 17.26 -11.43 -5.87
C LEU A 389 17.30 -12.90 -5.42
N TYR A 390 18.08 -13.22 -4.37
CA TYR A 390 18.09 -14.56 -3.80
C TYR A 390 16.70 -14.95 -3.28
N SER A 391 16.04 -14.10 -2.52
CA SER A 391 14.69 -14.37 -2.01
C SER A 391 13.63 -14.48 -3.11
N LEU A 392 13.76 -13.73 -4.22
CA LEU A 392 12.90 -13.92 -5.41
C LEU A 392 13.12 -15.32 -6.02
N ILE A 393 14.37 -15.76 -6.16
CA ILE A 393 14.71 -17.10 -6.67
C ILE A 393 14.13 -18.20 -5.77
N GLN A 394 14.12 -18.00 -4.45
CA GLN A 394 13.56 -18.97 -3.48
C GLN A 394 12.04 -18.87 -3.32
N ASN A 395 11.37 -17.90 -3.96
CA ASN A 395 9.95 -17.60 -3.74
C ASN A 395 9.62 -17.29 -2.26
N GLU A 396 10.53 -16.57 -1.60
CA GLU A 396 10.43 -16.16 -0.19
C GLU A 396 10.10 -14.67 -0.02
N THR A 397 9.95 -13.92 -1.12
CA THR A 397 9.61 -12.50 -1.11
C THR A 397 8.67 -12.15 -2.26
N SER A 398 8.24 -10.89 -2.30
CA SER A 398 7.31 -10.35 -3.29
C SER A 398 7.82 -9.03 -3.89
N TRP A 399 7.22 -8.60 -5.00
CA TRP A 399 7.48 -7.26 -5.56
C TRP A 399 6.96 -6.13 -4.66
N ASP A 400 6.03 -6.40 -3.74
CA ASP A 400 5.62 -5.40 -2.75
C ASP A 400 6.78 -5.07 -1.82
N PHE A 401 7.59 -6.05 -1.41
CA PHE A 401 8.81 -5.80 -0.65
C PHE A 401 9.92 -5.20 -1.52
N VAL A 402 10.28 -5.93 -2.60
CA VAL A 402 11.44 -5.60 -3.45
C VAL A 402 11.26 -4.23 -4.12
N GLY A 403 10.04 -3.91 -4.56
CA GLY A 403 9.72 -2.66 -5.24
C GLY A 403 9.76 -1.43 -4.34
N ILE A 404 9.46 -1.57 -3.04
CA ILE A 404 9.35 -0.40 -2.14
C ILE A 404 10.53 -0.24 -1.20
N ASN A 405 11.44 -1.22 -1.07
CA ASN A 405 12.55 -1.15 -0.11
C ASN A 405 13.77 -0.34 -0.61
N GLY A 406 13.78 0.06 -1.88
CA GLY A 406 14.86 0.85 -2.51
C GLY A 406 16.19 0.09 -2.73
N GLN A 407 16.22 -1.22 -2.49
CA GLN A 407 17.32 -2.14 -2.79
C GLN A 407 17.18 -2.79 -4.18
N TYR A 408 16.04 -2.59 -4.85
CA TYR A 408 15.90 -2.72 -6.28
C TYR A 408 15.68 -1.33 -6.89
N ARG A 409 16.36 -1.04 -8.00
CA ARG A 409 16.23 0.20 -8.76
C ARG A 409 16.33 -0.07 -10.24
N THR A 410 15.43 0.50 -11.03
CA THR A 410 15.37 0.30 -12.47
C THR A 410 15.17 1.62 -13.20
N PHE A 411 15.66 1.72 -14.43
CA PHE A 411 15.28 2.77 -15.37
C PHE A 411 15.23 2.22 -16.79
N ASN A 412 14.43 2.88 -17.64
CA ASN A 412 14.18 2.42 -19.01
C ASN A 412 14.35 3.58 -20.01
N ASP A 413 15.32 3.45 -20.90
CA ASP A 413 15.54 4.30 -22.08
C ASP A 413 15.32 3.47 -23.35
N ILE A 414 14.06 3.20 -23.67
CA ILE A 414 13.70 2.33 -24.79
C ILE A 414 13.72 3.12 -26.11
N TYR A 415 14.78 2.91 -26.89
CA TYR A 415 14.93 3.46 -28.25
C TYR A 415 15.70 2.50 -29.14
N ARG A 416 15.48 2.64 -30.45
CA ARG A 416 16.22 1.91 -31.49
C ARG A 416 16.66 2.83 -32.61
N VAL A 417 17.82 2.49 -33.19
CA VAL A 417 18.39 3.20 -34.34
C VAL A 417 18.49 2.22 -35.52
N ARG A 418 18.04 2.68 -36.69
CA ARG A 418 18.17 1.99 -37.99
C ARG A 418 18.79 2.94 -39.00
N MET A 419 19.12 2.46 -40.19
CA MET A 419 19.75 3.29 -41.22
C MET A 419 18.83 4.46 -41.61
N GLY A 420 19.15 5.66 -41.14
CA GLY A 420 18.37 6.88 -41.38
C GLY A 420 17.16 7.08 -40.48
N GLU A 421 16.93 6.23 -39.47
CA GLU A 421 15.74 6.27 -38.62
C GLU A 421 16.12 6.20 -37.13
N PHE A 422 15.41 6.99 -36.32
CA PHE A 422 15.47 6.98 -34.87
C PHE A 422 14.05 6.86 -34.33
N GLU A 423 13.81 5.86 -33.49
CA GLU A 423 12.52 5.61 -32.86
C GLU A 423 12.71 5.43 -31.36
N HIS A 424 11.78 5.95 -30.57
CA HIS A 424 11.73 5.71 -29.13
C HIS A 424 10.34 5.25 -28.72
N TRP A 425 10.26 4.52 -27.61
CA TRP A 425 9.00 4.06 -27.06
C TRP A 425 8.20 5.26 -26.54
N THR A 426 6.97 5.41 -27.03
CA THR A 426 6.07 6.52 -26.66
C THR A 426 4.72 6.04 -26.12
N LYS A 427 4.48 4.73 -26.03
CA LYS A 427 3.21 4.21 -25.55
C LYS A 427 3.11 4.45 -24.05
N LYS A 428 2.40 5.53 -23.67
CA LYS A 428 2.18 5.90 -22.26
C LYS A 428 1.28 4.91 -21.52
N ASP A 429 0.41 4.20 -22.25
CA ASP A 429 -0.60 3.30 -21.67
C ASP A 429 -0.13 1.83 -21.56
N GLU A 430 1.07 1.51 -22.07
CA GLU A 430 1.65 0.16 -22.01
C GLU A 430 3.03 0.21 -21.35
N LYS A 431 3.17 -0.46 -20.18
CA LYS A 431 4.48 -0.65 -19.55
C LYS A 431 5.34 -1.56 -20.43
N PHE A 432 6.56 -1.13 -20.75
CA PHE A 432 7.51 -1.96 -21.46
C PHE A 432 7.97 -3.11 -20.54
N PRO A 433 8.02 -4.37 -21.02
CA PRO A 433 8.30 -5.52 -20.16
C PRO A 433 9.73 -5.47 -19.60
N GLN A 434 9.86 -5.63 -18.28
CA GLN A 434 11.16 -5.64 -17.60
C GLN A 434 11.62 -7.08 -17.31
N PRO A 435 12.87 -7.46 -17.65
CA PRO A 435 13.36 -8.82 -17.51
C PRO A 435 13.14 -9.47 -16.13
N LEU A 436 13.48 -8.83 -15.01
CA LEU A 436 13.25 -9.44 -13.69
C LEU A 436 11.77 -9.64 -13.39
N THR A 437 10.90 -8.68 -13.74
CA THR A 437 9.44 -8.82 -13.53
C THR A 437 8.82 -9.90 -14.43
N GLU A 438 9.40 -10.17 -15.60
CA GLU A 438 8.95 -11.27 -16.47
C GLU A 438 9.40 -12.65 -15.94
N VAL A 439 10.60 -12.71 -15.33
CA VAL A 439 11.15 -13.92 -14.72
C VAL A 439 10.42 -14.25 -13.42
N PHE A 440 10.14 -13.25 -12.60
CA PHE A 440 9.41 -13.35 -11.33
C PHE A 440 8.09 -12.57 -11.45
N PRO A 441 7.05 -13.09 -12.13
CA PRO A 441 5.82 -12.33 -12.35
C PRO A 441 5.09 -12.03 -11.04
N ALA A 442 4.79 -10.75 -10.82
CA ALA A 442 3.82 -10.35 -9.81
C ALA A 442 2.44 -10.92 -10.16
N GLY A 443 1.63 -11.23 -9.14
CA GLY A 443 0.27 -11.68 -9.34
C GLY A 443 -0.22 -12.62 -8.24
N LYS A 444 -1.35 -13.28 -8.53
CA LYS A 444 -2.14 -14.01 -7.53
C LYS A 444 -1.37 -15.06 -6.74
N GLU A 445 -0.46 -15.79 -7.38
CA GLU A 445 0.32 -16.83 -6.70
C GLU A 445 1.36 -16.23 -5.74
N MET A 446 2.07 -15.18 -6.16
CA MET A 446 3.01 -14.45 -5.31
C MET A 446 2.29 -13.79 -4.13
N ASP A 447 1.18 -13.09 -4.38
CA ASP A 447 0.36 -12.45 -3.34
C ASP A 447 -0.16 -13.49 -2.34
N ARG A 448 -0.71 -14.60 -2.83
CA ARG A 448 -1.20 -15.68 -1.96
C ARG A 448 -0.06 -16.24 -1.11
N THR A 449 1.11 -16.48 -1.71
CA THR A 449 2.27 -17.03 -0.98
C THR A 449 2.69 -16.08 0.14
N LYS A 450 2.81 -14.78 -0.15
CA LYS A 450 3.11 -13.71 0.82
C LYS A 450 2.16 -13.76 2.02
N PHE A 451 0.85 -13.67 1.79
CA PHE A 451 -0.14 -13.68 2.88
C PHE A 451 -0.15 -15.00 3.67
N MET A 452 0.01 -16.15 2.99
CA MET A 452 0.03 -17.45 3.66
C MET A 452 1.28 -17.66 4.52
N LEU A 453 2.42 -17.06 4.16
CA LEU A 453 3.61 -17.05 5.01
C LEU A 453 3.33 -16.30 6.31
N ASP A 454 2.65 -15.15 6.25
CA ASP A 454 2.26 -14.38 7.43
C ASP A 454 1.21 -15.11 8.28
N VAL A 455 0.24 -15.78 7.67
CA VAL A 455 -0.72 -16.62 8.41
C VAL A 455 0.02 -17.70 9.19
N LYS A 456 0.95 -18.43 8.56
CA LYS A 456 1.80 -19.41 9.25
C LYS A 456 2.67 -18.78 10.34
N ARG A 457 3.13 -17.55 10.10
CA ARG A 457 3.98 -16.83 11.05
C ARG A 457 3.22 -16.40 12.29
N TRP A 458 1.95 -15.98 12.18
CA TRP A 458 1.23 -15.31 13.27
C TRP A 458 0.08 -16.11 13.88
N LYS A 459 -0.55 -17.04 13.16
CA LYS A 459 -1.67 -17.84 13.69
C LYS A 459 -1.25 -18.58 14.97
N GLY A 460 -2.05 -18.42 16.03
CA GLY A 460 -1.84 -19.07 17.33
C GLY A 460 -0.63 -18.56 18.13
N LYS A 461 0.08 -17.52 17.67
CA LYS A 461 1.14 -16.86 18.44
C LYS A 461 0.53 -15.73 19.26
N LYS A 462 0.31 -16.00 20.54
CA LYS A 462 -0.25 -15.03 21.51
C LYS A 462 0.59 -13.75 21.59
N GLY A 463 0.16 -12.70 20.90
CA GLY A 463 0.53 -11.30 21.14
C GLY A 463 2.02 -11.02 21.43
N VAL A 464 2.95 -11.84 20.93
CA VAL A 464 4.36 -11.67 21.24
C VAL A 464 4.80 -10.37 20.59
N GLU A 465 5.08 -9.38 21.42
CA GLU A 465 5.89 -8.22 21.06
C GLU A 465 7.28 -8.78 20.75
N THR A 466 7.48 -9.26 19.53
CA THR A 466 8.82 -9.53 19.03
C THR A 466 9.46 -8.17 18.80
N GLY A 467 10.00 -7.60 19.87
CA GLY A 467 11.02 -6.57 19.77
C GLY A 467 12.26 -7.21 19.18
N SER A 468 12.59 -6.83 17.95
CA SER A 468 13.90 -7.03 17.35
C SER A 468 14.24 -5.85 16.45
#